data_AF-A0A6P1IXX4-F1
#
_entry.id   AF-A0A6P1IXX4-F1
#
_cell.length_a   1.000
_cell.length_b   1.000
_cell.length_c   1.000
_cell.angle_alpha   90.00
_cell.angle_beta   90.00
_cell.angle_gamma   90.00
#
_symmetry.space_group_name_H-M   'P 1'
#
loop_
_entity.id
_entity.type
_entity.pdbx_description
1 polymer ?
#
loop_
_entity_poly.entity_id
_entity_poly.type
_entity_poly.pdbx_seq_one_letter_code
_entity_poly.pdbx_strand_id
1 'polypeptide(L)'
;MSINPIEPRWSDIELANHNVFRLNAKNEVVWQVRRVENPGSPSWPDKHAMARQWHQQGLIDGAYTEDGYLDPFTRLAMDERAATDAEPQGIWRPGCVVYLLTRWWSYVLDPQTGIATCTGDQMK
;
A
#
# COMPACT_ATOMS: atom_id res chain seq x y z
N MET A 1 -31.73 0.12 -13.96
CA MET A 1 -30.53 -0.43 -14.62
C MET A 1 -29.73 -1.17 -13.57
N SER A 2 -29.60 -2.49 -13.74
CA SER A 2 -28.91 -3.38 -12.80
C SER A 2 -27.41 -3.32 -13.04
N ILE A 3 -26.60 -3.10 -12.01
CA ILE A 3 -25.15 -3.02 -12.12
C ILE A 3 -24.60 -4.41 -11.76
N ASN A 4 -24.01 -5.09 -12.76
CA ASN A 4 -23.36 -6.38 -12.60
C ASN A 4 -22.15 -6.28 -11.65
N PRO A 5 -21.94 -7.22 -10.71
CA PRO A 5 -20.95 -7.07 -9.64
C PRO A 5 -19.62 -7.81 -9.90
N ILE A 6 -19.20 -8.06 -11.14
CA ILE A 6 -17.92 -8.72 -11.43
C ILE A 6 -17.33 -8.22 -12.77
N GLU A 7 -16.88 -6.96 -12.79
CA GLU A 7 -15.76 -6.59 -13.64
C GLU A 7 -14.59 -6.30 -12.70
N PRO A 8 -13.36 -6.77 -12.98
CA PRO A 8 -12.23 -6.42 -12.15
C PRO A 8 -12.02 -4.91 -12.30
N ARG A 9 -12.52 -4.13 -11.34
CA ARG A 9 -12.39 -2.67 -11.24
C ARG A 9 -10.94 -2.18 -11.07
N TRP A 10 -9.98 -3.00 -11.45
CA TRP A 10 -8.54 -2.86 -11.25
C TRP A 10 -7.79 -2.84 -12.59
N SER A 11 -8.47 -2.60 -13.71
CA SER A 11 -7.85 -2.41 -15.03
C SER A 11 -7.07 -1.10 -15.16
N ASP A 12 -7.20 -0.21 -14.18
CA ASP A 12 -6.40 1.01 -14.06
C ASP A 12 -5.27 0.76 -13.06
N ILE A 13 -4.04 0.67 -13.57
CA ILE A 13 -2.82 0.45 -12.78
C ILE A 13 -2.60 1.57 -11.75
N GLU A 14 -3.12 2.77 -11.99
CA GLU A 14 -3.07 3.89 -11.03
C GLU A 14 -4.00 3.66 -9.83
N LEU A 15 -5.13 2.98 -10.05
CA LEU A 15 -6.06 2.63 -8.98
C LEU A 15 -5.65 1.36 -8.24
N ALA A 16 -5.04 0.41 -8.96
CA ALA A 16 -4.67 -0.90 -8.43
C ALA A 16 -3.40 -0.89 -7.56
N ASN A 17 -2.44 0.00 -7.83
CA ASN A 17 -1.07 -0.16 -7.31
C ASN A 17 -0.55 0.94 -6.37
N HIS A 18 -1.42 1.75 -5.75
CA HIS A 18 -0.94 2.64 -4.70
C HIS A 18 -1.89 2.83 -3.52
N ASN A 19 -2.97 2.07 -3.50
CA ASN A 19 -4.13 2.43 -2.70
C ASN A 19 -4.52 1.26 -1.81
N VAL A 20 -4.21 1.37 -0.53
CA VAL A 20 -4.89 0.56 0.49
C VAL A 20 -6.19 1.30 0.82
N PHE A 21 -7.32 0.70 0.44
CA PHE A 21 -8.63 1.25 0.73
C PHE A 21 -9.21 0.62 1.99
N ARG A 22 -9.82 1.46 2.84
CA ARG A 22 -10.79 0.97 3.83
C ARG A 22 -12.17 1.06 3.21
N LEU A 23 -12.84 -0.07 3.18
CA LEU A 23 -14.23 -0.17 2.75
C LEU A 23 -15.17 -0.13 3.95
N ASN A 24 -16.37 0.42 3.78
CA ASN A 24 -17.45 0.22 4.73
C ASN A 24 -18.19 -1.10 4.48
N ALA A 25 -19.20 -1.40 5.30
CA ALA A 25 -20.01 -2.63 5.19
C ALA A 25 -20.76 -2.77 3.84
N LYS A 26 -20.85 -1.70 3.04
CA LYS A 26 -21.46 -1.70 1.70
C LYS A 26 -20.42 -1.80 0.57
N ASN A 27 -19.15 -2.05 0.90
CA ASN A 27 -18.02 -2.04 -0.02
C ASN A 27 -17.73 -0.66 -0.66
N GLU A 28 -18.15 0.42 -0.01
CA GLU A 28 -17.84 1.78 -0.46
C GLU A 28 -16.51 2.22 0.16
N VAL A 29 -15.66 2.88 -0.62
CA VAL A 29 -14.40 3.46 -0.13
C VAL A 29 -14.73 4.61 0.83
N VAL A 30 -14.31 4.47 2.09
CA VAL A 30 -14.47 5.54 3.10
C VAL A 30 -13.15 6.23 3.42
N TRP A 31 -12.03 5.61 3.05
CA TRP A 31 -10.70 6.08 3.38
C TRP A 31 -9.65 5.40 2.49
N GLN A 32 -8.59 6.13 2.14
CA GLN A 32 -7.52 5.70 1.24
C GLN A 32 -6.17 6.01 1.87
N VAL A 33 -5.23 5.08 1.78
CA VAL A 33 -3.85 5.32 2.20
C VAL A 33 -3.08 6.08 1.14
N ARG A 34 -2.39 7.14 1.55
CA ARG A 34 -1.39 7.87 0.75
C ARG A 34 0.00 7.59 1.31
N ARG A 35 0.91 7.09 0.48
CA ARG A 35 2.31 6.89 0.90
C ARG A 35 3.16 8.14 0.67
N VAL A 36 3.97 8.47 1.66
CA VAL A 36 5.05 9.43 1.57
C VAL A 36 6.34 8.64 1.52
N GLU A 37 6.97 8.65 0.35
CA GLU A 37 8.23 7.96 0.07
C GLU A 37 9.42 8.70 0.70
N ASN A 38 10.56 8.02 0.83
CA ASN A 38 11.78 8.65 1.34
C ASN A 38 12.29 9.75 0.39
N PRO A 39 12.88 10.83 0.92
CA PRO A 39 13.62 11.79 0.11
C PRO A 39 14.71 11.06 -0.69
N GLY A 40 14.63 11.11 -2.02
CA GLY A 40 15.54 10.40 -2.93
C GLY A 40 14.98 9.11 -3.53
N SER A 41 13.80 8.65 -3.12
CA SER A 41 13.07 7.65 -3.88
C SER A 41 12.45 8.25 -5.15
N PRO A 42 12.46 7.53 -6.29
CA PRO A 42 11.76 7.97 -7.49
C PRO A 42 10.28 8.20 -7.22
N SER A 43 9.69 9.18 -7.91
CA SER A 43 8.25 9.41 -7.85
C SER A 43 7.48 8.21 -8.40
N TRP A 44 6.19 8.11 -8.13
CA TRP A 44 5.38 7.00 -8.63
C TRP A 44 5.39 6.86 -10.17
N PRO A 45 5.22 7.96 -10.95
CA PRO A 45 5.41 7.91 -12.40
C PRO A 45 6.82 7.44 -12.83
N ASP A 46 7.86 7.87 -12.10
CA ASP A 46 9.23 7.46 -12.39
C ASP A 46 9.43 5.96 -12.10
N LYS A 47 8.85 5.44 -11.01
CA LYS A 47 8.87 3.99 -10.69
C LYS A 47 8.25 3.18 -11.83
N HIS A 48 7.13 3.64 -12.39
CA HIS A 48 6.50 2.99 -13.54
C HIS A 48 7.38 3.01 -14.79
N ALA A 49 8.00 4.16 -15.10
CA ALA A 49 8.91 4.27 -16.23
C ALA A 49 10.13 3.34 -16.09
N MET A 50 10.72 3.31 -14.88
CA MET A 50 11.85 2.43 -14.55
C MET A 50 11.47 0.95 -14.65
N ALA A 51 10.30 0.56 -14.13
CA ALA A 51 9.82 -0.82 -14.20
C ALA A 51 9.66 -1.30 -15.64
N ARG A 52 9.07 -0.49 -16.53
CA ARG A 52 8.96 -0.81 -17.95
C ARG A 52 10.32 -0.97 -18.62
N GLN A 53 11.26 -0.07 -18.31
CA GLN A 53 12.63 -0.13 -18.84
C GLN A 53 13.33 -1.41 -18.37
N TRP A 54 13.24 -1.75 -17.09
CA TRP A 54 13.84 -2.97 -16.53
C TRP A 54 13.23 -4.23 -17.12
N HIS A 55 11.91 -4.25 -17.31
CA HIS A 55 11.22 -5.35 -17.98
C HIS A 55 11.75 -5.55 -19.42
N GLN A 56 11.89 -4.47 -20.19
CA GLN A 56 12.47 -4.51 -21.56
C GLN A 56 13.93 -4.98 -21.58
N GLN A 57 14.69 -4.74 -20.51
CA GLN A 57 16.06 -5.21 -20.34
C GLN A 57 16.14 -6.67 -19.86
N GLY A 58 15.00 -7.34 -19.67
CA GLY A 58 14.92 -8.73 -19.21
C GLY A 58 15.07 -8.91 -17.69
N LEU A 59 15.02 -7.83 -16.90
CA LEU A 59 14.96 -7.92 -15.44
C LEU A 59 13.54 -8.31 -15.02
N ILE A 60 13.37 -9.53 -14.53
CA ILE A 60 12.07 -10.06 -14.09
C ILE A 60 12.13 -10.31 -12.59
N ASP A 61 11.55 -9.41 -11.80
CA ASP A 61 11.37 -9.57 -10.35
C ASP A 61 9.89 -9.67 -9.95
N GLY A 62 9.00 -9.98 -10.90
CA GLY A 62 7.55 -10.08 -10.70
C GLY A 62 6.83 -8.75 -10.41
N ALA A 63 7.55 -7.74 -9.92
CA ALA A 63 7.04 -6.39 -9.68
C ALA A 63 7.33 -5.40 -10.84
N TYR A 64 8.20 -5.78 -11.77
CA TYR A 64 8.50 -5.01 -12.98
C TYR A 64 7.81 -5.66 -14.18
N THR A 65 6.79 -4.99 -14.72
CA THR A 65 6.01 -5.49 -15.85
C THR A 65 6.12 -4.54 -17.04
N GLU A 66 5.64 -4.98 -18.19
CA GLU A 66 5.50 -4.14 -19.38
C GLU A 66 4.53 -2.97 -19.18
N ASP A 67 3.58 -3.09 -18.25
CA ASP A 67 2.63 -2.03 -17.91
C ASP A 67 3.18 -1.06 -16.88
N GLY A 68 4.09 -1.51 -16.00
CA GLY A 68 4.72 -0.67 -14.99
C GLY A 68 5.13 -1.40 -13.72
N TYR A 69 5.17 -0.66 -12.63
CA TYR A 69 5.53 -1.16 -11.31
C TYR A 69 4.27 -1.66 -10.60
N LEU A 70 4.25 -2.95 -10.25
CA LEU A 70 3.21 -3.52 -9.40
C LEU A 70 3.50 -3.19 -7.94
N ASP A 71 2.47 -2.79 -7.18
CA ASP A 71 2.64 -2.43 -5.79
C ASP A 71 3.14 -3.63 -4.99
N PRO A 72 4.32 -3.56 -4.37
CA PRO A 72 4.84 -4.62 -3.52
C PRO A 72 4.11 -4.77 -2.18
N PHE A 73 2.98 -4.09 -1.96
CA PHE A 73 2.18 -4.24 -0.74
C PHE A 73 1.97 -5.72 -0.41
N THR A 74 2.33 -6.09 0.81
CA THR A 74 2.30 -7.48 1.26
C THR A 74 1.25 -7.64 2.35
N ARG A 75 1.28 -6.78 3.37
CA ARG A 75 0.32 -6.82 4.49
C ARG A 75 0.31 -5.54 5.30
N LEU A 76 -0.77 -5.36 6.06
CA LEU A 76 -0.75 -4.52 7.25
C LEU A 76 -0.23 -5.35 8.44
N ALA A 77 0.61 -4.75 9.27
CA ALA A 77 1.03 -5.30 10.55
C ALA A 77 0.72 -4.28 11.64
N MET A 78 0.37 -4.75 12.83
CA MET A 78 0.07 -3.88 13.97
C MET A 78 0.97 -4.25 15.13
N ASP A 79 1.68 -3.26 15.67
CA ASP A 79 2.42 -3.36 16.91
C ASP A 79 1.59 -2.77 18.04
N GLU A 80 1.15 -3.63 18.94
CA GLU A 80 0.26 -3.30 20.05
C GLU A 80 1.02 -3.09 21.36
N ARG A 81 2.35 -3.22 21.39
CA ARG A 81 3.15 -3.13 22.63
C ARG A 81 3.05 -1.76 23.30
N ALA A 82 2.76 -0.73 22.52
CA ALA A 82 2.57 0.64 22.98
C ALA A 82 1.08 1.05 23.05
N ALA A 83 0.14 0.12 22.85
CA ALA A 83 -1.28 0.41 22.96
C ALA A 83 -1.61 0.98 24.34
N THR A 84 -2.37 2.07 24.36
CA THR A 84 -2.78 2.72 25.62
C THR A 84 -3.96 2.00 26.26
N ASP A 85 -4.73 1.26 25.46
CA ASP A 85 -5.91 0.49 25.90
C ASP A 85 -5.59 -1.02 25.88
N ALA A 86 -6.16 -1.78 26.83
CA ALA A 86 -5.80 -3.20 27.01
C ALA A 86 -6.50 -4.17 26.05
N GLU A 87 -7.64 -3.80 25.45
CA GLU A 87 -8.50 -4.72 24.68
C GLU A 87 -9.29 -3.97 23.59
N PRO A 88 -9.74 -4.66 22.51
CA PRO A 88 -9.37 -6.01 22.10
C PRO A 88 -8.07 -6.08 21.29
N GLN A 89 -7.31 -7.17 21.48
CA GLN A 89 -6.14 -7.47 20.65
C GLN A 89 -6.53 -7.73 19.18
N GLY A 90 -5.64 -7.42 18.25
CA GLY A 90 -5.89 -7.55 16.81
C GLY A 90 -6.74 -6.43 16.21
N ILE A 91 -7.17 -5.46 17.02
CA ILE A 91 -7.94 -4.29 16.59
C ILE A 91 -7.15 -3.02 16.92
N TRP A 92 -7.14 -2.07 15.97
CA TRP A 92 -6.50 -0.78 16.18
C TRP A 92 -7.16 -0.01 17.33
N ARG A 93 -6.32 0.55 18.19
CA ARG A 93 -6.66 1.43 19.31
C ARG A 93 -5.56 2.47 19.51
N PRO A 94 -5.82 3.58 20.23
CA PRO A 94 -4.79 4.57 20.51
C PRO A 94 -3.52 3.93 21.09
N GLY A 95 -2.36 4.41 20.66
CA GLY A 95 -1.05 3.84 21.01
C GLY A 95 -0.57 2.67 20.14
N CYS A 96 -1.44 2.00 19.37
CA CYS A 96 -0.98 1.02 18.38
C CYS A 96 -0.22 1.70 17.25
N VAL A 97 0.88 1.09 16.81
CA VAL A 97 1.59 1.48 15.59
C VAL A 97 1.16 0.55 14.47
N VAL A 98 0.60 1.10 13.40
CA VAL A 98 0.22 0.33 12.22
C VAL A 98 1.31 0.48 11.17
N TYR A 99 1.80 -0.65 10.68
CA TYR A 99 2.77 -0.70 9.60
C TYR A 99 2.08 -1.16 8.30
N LEU A 100 2.27 -0.40 7.24
CA LEU A 100 2.06 -0.86 5.88
C LEU A 100 3.37 -1.47 5.39
N LEU A 101 3.37 -2.79 5.19
CA LEU A 101 4.55 -3.52 4.76
C LEU A 101 4.46 -3.82 3.27
N THR A 102 5.55 -3.53 2.59
CA THR A 102 5.76 -3.94 1.21
C THR A 102 6.90 -4.96 1.14
N ARG A 103 7.14 -5.52 -0.04
CA ARG A 103 8.27 -6.41 -0.31
C ARG A 103 9.62 -5.80 0.06
N TRP A 104 9.78 -4.48 -0.07
CA TRP A 104 11.07 -3.82 0.14
C TRP A 104 11.10 -2.81 1.28
N TRP A 105 9.98 -2.18 1.62
CA TRP A 105 9.93 -1.08 2.58
C TRP A 105 8.80 -1.25 3.58
N SER A 106 9.02 -0.75 4.79
CA SER A 106 7.98 -0.56 5.78
C SER A 106 7.59 0.92 5.88
N TYR A 107 6.31 1.16 6.14
CA TYR A 107 5.75 2.49 6.33
C TYR A 107 4.95 2.51 7.63
N VAL A 108 5.10 3.56 8.44
CA VAL A 108 4.18 3.81 9.57
C VAL A 108 2.96 4.52 9.04
N LEU A 109 1.81 3.87 9.19
CA LEU A 109 0.49 4.39 8.82
C LEU A 109 -0.12 5.13 10.00
N ASP A 110 -0.52 6.37 9.77
CA ASP A 110 -1.44 7.12 10.62
C ASP A 110 -2.89 6.77 10.22
N PRO A 111 -3.64 6.03 11.06
CA PRO A 111 -4.99 5.59 10.72
C PRO A 111 -6.02 6.73 10.74
N GLN A 112 -5.71 7.86 11.37
CA GLN A 112 -6.61 9.01 11.41
C GLN A 112 -6.54 9.78 10.09
N THR A 113 -5.34 9.99 9.55
CA THR A 113 -5.13 10.78 8.33
C THR A 113 -5.07 9.96 7.05
N GLY A 114 -4.73 8.66 7.15
CA GLY A 114 -4.44 7.84 5.97
C GLY A 114 -3.06 8.04 5.38
N ILE A 115 -2.17 8.73 6.07
CA ILE A 115 -0.80 8.95 5.58
C ILE A 115 0.10 7.83 6.09
N ALA A 116 0.76 7.13 5.17
CA ALA A 116 1.78 6.13 5.47
C ALA A 116 3.18 6.68 5.13
N THR A 117 4.02 6.90 6.13
CA THR A 117 5.36 7.47 5.96
C THR A 117 6.40 6.36 5.96
N CYS A 118 7.27 6.33 4.95
CA CYS A 118 8.36 5.34 4.89
C CYS A 118 9.25 5.46 6.12
N THR A 119 9.61 4.33 6.73
CA THR A 119 10.47 4.31 7.93
C THR A 119 11.96 4.42 7.59
N GLY A 120 12.33 4.11 6.35
CA GLY A 120 13.72 3.89 5.96
C GLY A 120 14.22 2.47 6.20
N ASP A 121 13.41 1.60 6.84
CA ASP A 121 13.77 0.20 7.04
C ASP A 121 13.45 -0.62 5.79
N GLN A 122 14.48 -1.23 5.23
CA GLN A 122 14.34 -2.17 4.12
C GLN A 122 13.94 -3.55 4.65
N MET A 123 12.85 -4.11 4.09
CA MET A 123 12.40 -5.46 4.37
C MET A 123 13.38 -6.44 3.73
N LYS A 124 13.84 -7.44 4.51
CA LYS A 124 14.78 -8.48 4.06
C LYS A 124 14.06 -9.59 3.30
#